data_AF-A0A379ZSU5-F1
#
_entry.id   AF-A0A379ZSU5-F1
#
_cell.length_a   1.000
_cell.length_b   1.000
_cell.length_c   1.000
_cell.angle_alpha   90.00
_cell.angle_beta   90.00
_cell.angle_gamma   90.00
#
_symmetry.space_group_name_H-M   'P 1'
#
loop_
_entity.id
_entity.type
_entity.pdbx_description
1 polymer ?
#
loop_
_entity_poly.entity_id
_entity_poly.type
_entity_poly.pdbx_seq_one_letter_code
_entity_poly.pdbx_strand_id
1 'polypeptide(L)'
;MEEAIAYRENFSQREGMLIWPDFINFDTVLKADATAYASARALGLRAKIDEQIGWHKTLSNVGVNGVTGISADVFWDLQDPATDAGLPEQK
;
A
#
# COMPACT_ATOMS: atom_id res chain seq x y z
N MET A 1 12.45 -5.06 -4.53
CA MET A 1 11.39 -6.07 -4.32
C MET A 1 11.83 -7.24 -3.44
N GLU A 2 12.99 -7.86 -3.69
CA GLU A 2 13.52 -8.94 -2.82
C GLU A 2 13.62 -8.55 -1.35
N GLU A 3 14.01 -7.31 -1.03
CA GLU A 3 14.09 -6.81 0.34
C GLU A 3 12.72 -6.75 1.04
N ALA A 4 11.65 -6.41 0.32
CA ALA A 4 10.29 -6.38 0.87
C ALA A 4 9.78 -7.80 1.17
N ILE A 5 10.15 -8.78 0.35
CA ILE A 5 9.84 -10.19 0.56
C ILE A 5 10.59 -10.72 1.79
N ALA A 6 11.89 -10.45 1.90
CA ALA A 6 12.69 -10.84 3.07
C ALA A 6 12.18 -10.17 4.36
N TYR A 7 11.73 -8.91 4.29
CA TYR A 7 11.14 -8.22 5.43
C TYR A 7 9.81 -8.85 5.86
N ARG A 8 8.97 -9.30 4.90
CA ARG A 8 7.72 -10.01 5.19
C ARG A 8 7.96 -11.29 6.00
N GLU A 9 9.05 -12.04 5.73
CA GLU A 9 9.32 -13.31 6.43
C GLU A 9 9.53 -13.15 7.95
N ASN A 10 9.84 -11.96 8.43
CA ASN A 10 9.96 -11.67 9.86
C ASN A 10 8.61 -11.59 10.60
N PHE A 11 7.49 -11.57 9.88
CA PHE A 11 6.16 -11.35 10.44
C PHE A 11 5.20 -12.47 10.05
N SER A 12 4.52 -13.02 11.04
CA SER A 12 3.46 -14.05 10.85
C SER A 12 2.28 -13.82 11.80
N GLN A 13 2.20 -12.66 12.45
CA GLN A 13 1.12 -12.34 13.37
C GLN A 13 -0.18 -12.05 12.62
N ARG A 14 -1.30 -12.52 13.17
CA ARG A 14 -2.65 -12.28 12.63
C ARG A 14 -3.01 -10.80 12.51
N GLU A 15 -2.45 -9.94 13.37
CA GLU A 15 -2.84 -8.53 13.51
C GLU A 15 -1.83 -7.57 12.86
N GLY A 16 -0.86 -8.10 12.12
CA GLY A 16 0.08 -7.33 11.32
C GLY A 16 -0.37 -7.23 9.86
N MET A 17 -0.30 -6.03 9.29
CA MET A 17 -0.54 -5.82 7.86
C MET A 17 0.64 -5.06 7.26
N LEU A 18 1.35 -5.72 6.35
CA LEU A 18 2.44 -5.13 5.59
C LEU A 18 1.87 -4.52 4.30
N ILE A 19 2.20 -3.26 4.03
CA ILE A 19 1.78 -2.54 2.82
C ILE A 19 3.02 -1.98 2.16
N TRP A 20 3.19 -2.29 0.88
CA TRP A 20 4.30 -1.86 0.05
C TRP A 20 3.79 -1.69 -1.38
N PRO A 21 4.32 -0.74 -2.16
CA PRO A 21 5.30 0.31 -1.84
C PRO A 21 4.68 1.49 -1.07
N ASP A 22 5.52 2.44 -0.66
CA ASP A 22 5.07 3.72 -0.14
C ASP A 22 4.54 4.62 -1.26
N PHE A 23 3.78 5.65 -0.90
CA PHE A 23 3.31 6.65 -1.85
C PHE A 23 4.26 7.83 -1.93
N ILE A 24 4.19 8.57 -3.03
CA ILE A 24 4.82 9.88 -3.19
C ILE A 24 3.71 10.93 -3.17
N ASN A 25 3.94 12.04 -2.48
CA ASN A 25 3.09 13.21 -2.53
C ASN A 25 3.95 14.47 -2.64
N PHE A 26 3.44 15.48 -3.35
CA PHE A 26 4.09 16.77 -3.44
C PHE A 26 3.87 17.60 -2.17
N ASP A 27 4.94 17.97 -1.48
CA ASP A 27 4.90 18.87 -0.33
C ASP A 27 4.92 20.33 -0.81
N THR A 28 3.85 21.08 -0.53
CA THR A 28 3.72 22.49 -0.94
C THR A 28 4.58 23.45 -0.12
N VAL A 29 5.04 23.05 1.06
CA VAL A 29 5.93 23.83 1.94
C VAL A 29 7.37 23.69 1.48
N LEU A 30 7.82 22.45 1.24
CA LEU A 30 9.18 22.14 0.76
C LEU A 30 9.33 22.28 -0.76
N LYS A 31 8.21 22.37 -1.50
CA LYS A 31 8.13 22.40 -2.98
C LYS A 31 8.88 21.23 -3.62
N ALA A 32 8.82 20.07 -2.98
CA ALA A 32 9.51 18.86 -3.40
C ALA A 32 8.63 17.65 -3.18
N ASP A 33 8.92 16.57 -3.88
CA ASP A 33 8.28 15.28 -3.65
C ASP A 33 8.75 14.71 -2.31
N ALA A 34 7.78 14.32 -1.48
CA ALA A 34 8.01 13.73 -0.18
C ALA A 34 7.36 12.35 -0.10
N THR A 35 8.01 11.45 0.64
CA THR A 35 7.46 10.12 0.90
C THR A 35 6.21 10.23 1.77
N ALA A 36 5.10 9.75 1.25
CA ALA A 36 3.85 9.58 1.97
C ALA A 36 3.72 8.12 2.38
N TYR A 37 3.99 7.84 3.66
CA TYR A 37 3.96 6.47 4.19
C TYR A 37 2.63 5.76 3.94
N ALA A 38 2.69 4.57 3.35
CA ALA A 38 1.52 3.77 3.02
C ALA A 38 0.72 3.35 4.27
N SER A 39 1.41 3.12 5.38
CA SER A 39 0.80 2.81 6.68
C SER A 39 -0.16 3.91 7.16
N ALA A 40 0.28 5.17 7.14
CA ALA A 40 -0.54 6.31 7.55
C ALA A 40 -1.76 6.50 6.63
N ARG A 41 -1.59 6.31 5.32
CA ARG A 41 -2.68 6.41 4.34
C ARG A 41 -3.69 5.27 4.50
N ALA A 42 -3.22 4.05 4.76
CA ALA A 42 -4.10 2.90 4.98
C ALA A 42 -4.93 3.05 6.26
N LEU A 43 -4.37 3.62 7.33
CA LEU A 43 -5.13 3.94 8.55
C LEU A 43 -6.22 4.98 8.30
N GLY A 44 -5.91 6.05 7.55
CA GLY A 44 -6.91 7.05 7.17
C GLY A 44 -8.00 6.48 6.27
N LEU A 45 -7.62 5.60 5.33
CA LEU A 45 -8.56 4.90 4.47
C LEU A 45 -9.46 3.95 5.27
N ARG A 46 -8.90 3.27 6.27
CA ARG A 46 -9.64 2.39 7.18
C ARG A 46 -10.72 3.16 7.93
N ALA A 47 -10.35 4.28 8.54
CA ALA A 47 -11.30 5.14 9.24
C ALA A 47 -12.43 5.62 8.32
N LYS A 48 -12.10 6.04 7.08
CA LYS A 48 -13.09 6.47 6.09
C LYS A 48 -14.05 5.34 5.68
N ILE A 49 -13.52 4.13 5.42
CA ILE A 49 -14.34 2.98 5.04
C ILE A 49 -15.26 2.57 6.20
N ASP A 50 -14.76 2.59 7.42
CA ASP A 50 -15.52 2.28 8.63
C ASP A 50 -16.70 3.22 8.82
N GLU A 51 -16.53 4.51 8.51
CA GLU A 51 -17.60 5.51 8.58
C GLU A 51 -18.63 5.37 7.45
N GLN A 52 -18.18 5.13 6.22
CA GLN A 52 -19.05 5.19 5.03
C GLN A 52 -19.77 3.89 4.71
N ILE A 53 -19.13 2.75 4.94
CA ILE A 53 -19.61 1.41 4.54
C ILE A 53 -19.70 0.51 5.76
N GLY A 54 -18.74 0.62 6.66
CA GLY A 54 -18.65 -0.17 7.88
C GLY A 54 -17.47 -1.15 7.86
N TRP A 55 -17.23 -1.73 9.04
CA TRP A 55 -16.00 -2.46 9.35
C TRP A 55 -15.74 -3.72 8.54
N HIS A 56 -16.78 -4.28 7.92
CA HIS A 56 -16.71 -5.49 7.12
C HIS A 56 -16.08 -5.27 5.74
N LYS A 57 -15.94 -4.01 5.28
CA LYS A 57 -15.35 -3.71 3.98
C LYS A 57 -13.82 -3.76 4.03
N THR A 58 -13.23 -4.45 3.06
CA THR A 58 -11.79 -4.57 2.86
C THR A 58 -11.17 -3.26 2.36
N LEU A 59 -9.90 -3.04 2.71
CA LEU A 59 -9.06 -1.94 2.20
C LEU A 59 -8.68 -2.11 0.72
N SER A 60 -8.81 -3.32 0.18
CA SER A 60 -8.48 -3.65 -1.21
C SER A 60 -9.47 -3.00 -2.20
N ASN A 61 -8.93 -2.56 -3.34
CA ASN A 61 -9.63 -1.91 -4.45
C ASN A 61 -10.41 -0.64 -4.04
N VAL A 62 -9.76 0.22 -3.26
CA VAL A 62 -10.29 1.54 -2.89
C VAL A 62 -9.29 2.61 -3.26
N GLY A 63 -9.76 3.67 -3.93
CA GLY A 63 -8.91 4.77 -4.38
C GLY A 63 -8.26 5.53 -3.23
N VAL A 64 -6.94 5.73 -3.31
CA VAL A 64 -6.17 6.55 -2.37
C VAL A 64 -6.04 7.96 -2.95
N ASN A 65 -6.50 8.96 -2.19
CA ASN A 65 -6.48 10.36 -2.62
C ASN A 65 -5.20 11.08 -2.17
N GLY A 66 -4.73 12.03 -2.99
CA GLY A 66 -3.60 12.90 -2.64
C GLY A 66 -2.24 12.20 -2.71
N VAL A 67 -2.09 11.30 -3.67
CA VAL A 67 -0.84 10.64 -4.04
C VAL A 67 -0.53 10.97 -5.49
N THR A 68 0.72 11.33 -5.76
CA THR A 68 1.21 11.67 -7.12
C THR A 68 1.90 10.48 -7.78
N GLY A 69 2.31 9.48 -6.99
CA GLY A 69 2.93 8.26 -7.47
C GLY A 69 3.19 7.25 -6.35
N ILE A 70 3.95 6.21 -6.70
CA ILE A 70 4.42 5.15 -5.80
C ILE A 70 5.96 5.19 -5.72
N SER A 71 6.53 4.82 -4.58
CA SER A 71 7.97 4.94 -4.31
C SER A 71 8.82 3.91 -5.05
N ALA A 72 8.20 2.84 -5.53
CA ALA A 72 8.82 1.83 -6.38
C ALA A 72 7.80 1.41 -7.43
N ASP A 73 8.25 1.23 -8.67
CA ASP A 73 7.39 0.75 -9.74
C ASP A 73 6.89 -0.68 -9.42
N VAL A 74 5.58 -0.87 -9.47
CA VAL A 74 4.94 -2.17 -9.27
C VAL A 74 4.25 -2.55 -10.55
N PHE A 75 4.76 -3.60 -11.19
CA PHE A 75 4.15 -4.14 -12.39
C PHE A 75 3.00 -5.08 -12.03
N TRP A 76 1.85 -4.89 -12.69
CA TRP A 76 0.72 -5.80 -12.63
C TRP A 76 0.22 -6.08 -14.05
N ASP A 77 0.01 -7.36 -14.33
CA ASP A 77 -0.58 -7.90 -15.55
C ASP A 77 -1.59 -8.99 -15.17
N LEU A 78 -2.68 -9.05 -15.90
CA LEU A 78 -3.75 -10.01 -15.72
C LEU A 78 -3.35 -11.43 -16.18
N GLN A 79 -2.42 -11.53 -17.13
CA GLN A 79 -2.06 -12.81 -17.77
C GLN A 79 -0.80 -13.45 -17.18
N ASP A 80 -0.03 -12.73 -16.36
CA ASP A 80 1.20 -13.22 -15.74
C ASP A 80 1.04 -13.34 -14.21
N PRO A 81 1.06 -14.56 -13.64
CA PRO A 81 1.00 -14.76 -12.19
C PRO A 81 2.29 -14.35 -11.45
N ALA A 82 3.40 -14.06 -12.15
CA ALA A 82 4.66 -13.60 -11.56
C ALA A 82 4.78 -12.06 -11.54
N THR A 83 3.68 -11.37 -11.26
CA THR A 83 3.65 -9.90 -11.21
C THR A 83 4.10 -9.37 -9.85
N ASP A 84 4.73 -8.20 -9.85
CA ASP A 84 5.27 -7.57 -8.64
C ASP A 84 4.19 -7.22 -7.61
N ALA A 85 2.95 -7.04 -8.06
CA ALA A 85 1.77 -6.90 -7.22
C ALA A 85 1.27 -8.23 -6.61
N GLY A 86 1.49 -9.37 -7.28
CA GLY A 86 1.01 -10.69 -6.82
C GLY A 86 1.99 -11.44 -5.93
N LEU A 87 3.30 -11.23 -6.10
CA LEU A 87 4.36 -11.89 -5.33
C LEU A 87 4.28 -11.67 -3.80
N PRO A 88 3.89 -10.48 -3.29
CA PRO A 88 3.60 -10.30 -1.87
C PRO A 88 2.32 -10.99 -1.40
N GLU A 89 1.34 -11.26 -2.27
CA GLU A 89 0.04 -11.82 -1.87
C GLU A 89 0.03 -13.36 -1.75
N GLN A 90 0.97 -14.05 -2.40
CA GLN A 90 0.96 -15.52 -2.58
C GLN A 90 1.39 -16.38 -1.37
N LYS A 91 1.77 -15.79 -0.24
CA LYS A 91 2.12 -16.55 0.98
C LYS A 91 1.21 -16.23 2.15
#